data_AF-A0AAE5CNM9-F1
#
_entry.id   AF-A0AAE5CNM9-F1
#
_cell.length_a   1.000
_cell.length_b   1.000
_cell.length_c   1.000
_cell.angle_alpha   90.00
_cell.angle_beta   90.00
_cell.angle_gamma   90.00
#
_symmetry.space_group_name_H-M   'P 1'
#
loop_
_entity.id
_entity.type
_entity.pdbx_description
1 polymer ?
#
loop_
_entity_poly.entity_id
_entity_poly.type
_entity_poly.pdbx_seq_one_letter_code
_entity_poly.pdbx_strand_id
1 'polypeptide(L)'
;MLGSFVTVTTCTRCGGSGRVIEKPCKECAGRGNVSRTRTVTVKVPPGADSGLRLRLQGQGNAGLRGGPQGDLYVVVFVRQHERFQRQGDDLILDQVVSFPLAAIGGTVVVKGIDGELEMDVPAGTQPGAVLRLRGKGMPRLRSKGRGDMLVRISVRVPTKLTSREKEVLRELGKFDGEPFADTRSFFDRLRGVDGGSK
;
A
#
# COMPACT_ATOMS: atom_id res chain seq x y z
N MET A 1 59.14 -8.43 45.87
CA MET A 1 59.36 -8.03 44.47
C MET A 1 58.16 -7.21 44.03
N LEU A 2 58.31 -5.89 43.92
CA LEU A 2 57.27 -5.04 43.35
C LEU A 2 57.47 -5.07 41.82
N GLY A 3 56.47 -5.60 41.11
CA GLY A 3 56.50 -5.75 39.65
C GLY A 3 56.48 -4.40 38.95
N SER A 4 57.26 -4.26 37.88
CA SER A 4 57.26 -3.09 37.01
C SER A 4 55.97 -3.06 36.18
N PHE A 5 55.21 -1.98 36.28
CA PHE A 5 54.06 -1.72 35.41
C PHE A 5 54.53 -0.92 34.18
N VAL A 6 54.23 -1.41 32.97
CA VAL A 6 54.50 -0.72 31.72
C VAL A 6 53.17 -0.29 31.11
N THR A 7 53.01 1.02 30.90
CA THR A 7 51.83 1.59 30.24
C THR A 7 52.15 1.86 28.78
N VAL A 8 51.44 1.19 27.87
CA VAL A 8 51.58 1.40 26.42
C VAL A 8 50.56 2.46 25.98
N THR A 9 51.06 3.55 25.39
CA THR A 9 50.24 4.64 24.86
C THR A 9 50.48 4.82 23.36
N THR A 10 49.48 5.32 22.62
CA THR A 10 49.62 5.62 21.20
C THR A 10 50.72 6.66 20.95
N CYS A 11 51.60 6.38 19.97
CA CYS A 11 52.68 7.31 19.59
C CYS A 11 52.12 8.68 19.17
N THR A 12 52.58 9.74 19.82
CA THR A 12 52.14 11.12 19.55
C THR A 12 52.57 11.66 18.18
N ARG A 13 53.66 11.12 17.58
CA ARG A 13 54.13 11.52 16.24
C ARG A 13 53.31 10.92 15.10
N CYS A 14 52.99 9.62 15.16
CA CYS A 14 52.32 8.93 14.05
C CYS A 14 50.83 8.64 14.32
N GLY A 15 50.33 8.94 15.52
CA GLY A 15 48.94 8.67 15.92
C GLY A 15 48.55 7.20 15.81
N GLY A 16 49.50 6.28 15.94
CA GLY A 16 49.28 4.84 15.80
C GLY A 16 49.13 4.34 14.35
N SER A 17 49.55 5.13 13.35
CA SER A 17 49.60 4.70 11.94
C SER A 17 50.87 3.93 11.57
N GLY A 18 51.90 3.95 12.42
CA GLY A 18 53.18 3.27 12.22
C GLY A 18 54.17 3.99 11.28
N ARG A 19 53.77 5.11 10.67
CA ARG A 19 54.62 5.91 9.78
C ARG A 19 54.27 7.39 9.84
N VAL A 20 55.26 8.26 9.64
CA VAL A 20 55.05 9.71 9.49
C VAL A 20 55.01 10.03 8.00
N ILE A 21 53.98 10.75 7.56
CA ILE A 21 53.82 11.13 6.16
C ILE A 21 54.50 12.48 5.95
N GLU A 22 55.71 12.48 5.37
CA GLU A 22 56.51 13.70 5.17
C GLU A 22 55.84 14.69 4.21
N LYS A 23 55.20 14.18 3.15
CA LYS A 23 54.49 14.98 2.14
C LYS A 23 53.04 14.51 2.04
N PRO A 24 52.12 15.04 2.87
CA PRO A 24 50.73 14.60 2.86
C PRO A 24 50.03 14.94 1.54
N CYS A 25 49.13 14.05 1.10
CA CYS A 25 48.28 14.28 -0.07
C CYS A 25 47.42 15.53 0.14
N LYS A 26 47.33 16.40 -0.88
CA LYS A 26 46.56 17.65 -0.81
C LYS A 26 45.05 17.43 -0.64
N GLU A 27 44.51 16.34 -1.15
CA GLU A 27 43.06 16.05 -1.09
C GLU A 27 42.65 15.38 0.23
N CYS A 28 43.39 14.38 0.70
CA CYS A 28 43.02 13.61 1.89
C CYS A 28 43.78 14.02 3.16
N ALA A 29 44.79 14.88 3.05
CA ALA A 29 45.69 15.30 4.13
C ALA A 29 46.32 14.12 4.89
N GLY A 30 46.63 13.03 4.18
CA GLY A 30 47.22 11.82 4.79
C GLY A 30 46.23 10.84 5.42
N ARG A 31 44.91 11.12 5.39
CA ARG A 31 43.87 10.23 5.93
C ARG A 31 43.69 8.93 5.14
N GLY A 32 44.06 8.92 3.86
CA GLY A 32 43.95 7.75 2.99
C GLY A 32 42.55 7.49 2.42
N ASN A 33 41.59 8.39 2.66
CA ASN A 33 40.26 8.36 2.07
C ASN A 33 39.73 9.78 1.81
N VAL A 34 38.80 9.90 0.86
CA VAL A 34 38.10 11.15 0.51
C VAL A 34 36.61 10.86 0.34
N SER A 35 35.75 11.79 0.75
CA SER A 35 34.31 11.67 0.52
C SER A 35 34.00 12.00 -0.94
N ARG A 36 33.19 11.16 -1.61
CA ARG A 36 32.73 11.38 -2.98
C ARG A 36 31.26 10.98 -3.09
N THR A 37 30.51 11.75 -3.87
CA THR A 37 29.14 11.36 -4.26
C THR A 37 29.23 10.28 -5.33
N ARG A 38 28.52 9.18 -5.14
CA ARG A 38 28.45 8.07 -6.08
C ARG A 38 26.99 7.67 -6.28
N THR A 39 26.59 7.46 -7.53
CA THR A 39 25.28 6.88 -7.86
C THR A 39 25.40 5.36 -7.86
N VAL A 40 24.49 4.68 -7.15
CA VAL A 40 24.40 3.22 -7.08
C VAL A 40 23.05 2.80 -7.62
N THR A 41 23.04 1.89 -8.59
CA THR A 41 21.79 1.34 -9.14
C THR A 41 21.35 0.17 -8.27
N VAL A 42 20.11 0.22 -7.80
CA VAL A 42 19.53 -0.81 -6.93
C VAL A 42 18.35 -1.45 -7.65
N LYS A 43 18.45 -2.75 -7.95
CA LYS A 43 17.34 -3.51 -8.54
C LYS A 43 16.44 -4.03 -7.42
N VAL A 44 15.26 -3.45 -7.27
CA VAL A 44 14.25 -3.95 -6.34
C VAL A 44 13.52 -5.13 -6.99
N PRO A 45 13.55 -6.33 -6.38
CA PRO A 45 12.89 -7.49 -6.96
C PRO A 45 11.36 -7.35 -6.92
N PRO A 46 10.64 -7.92 -7.90
CA PRO A 46 9.18 -7.95 -7.86
C PRO A 46 8.70 -8.68 -6.60
N GLY A 47 7.59 -8.20 -6.03
CA GLY A 47 7.07 -8.75 -4.77
C GLY A 47 7.77 -8.24 -3.51
N ALA A 48 8.80 -7.39 -3.63
CA ALA A 48 9.42 -6.73 -2.48
C ALA A 48 8.36 -6.03 -1.61
N ASP A 49 8.37 -6.32 -0.32
CA ASP A 49 7.48 -5.70 0.66
C ASP A 49 8.27 -4.76 1.59
N SER A 50 7.53 -3.94 2.33
CA SER A 50 8.09 -3.05 3.34
C SER A 50 8.94 -3.82 4.34
N GLY A 51 10.15 -3.33 4.60
CA GLY A 51 11.14 -3.98 5.47
C GLY A 51 12.10 -4.92 4.75
N LEU A 52 11.94 -5.18 3.45
CA LEU A 52 12.94 -5.94 2.68
C LEU A 52 14.29 -5.22 2.71
N ARG A 53 15.33 -5.96 3.13
CA ARG A 53 16.71 -5.46 3.18
C ARG A 53 17.50 -6.00 2.00
N LEU A 54 18.00 -5.11 1.15
CA LEU A 54 18.89 -5.43 0.04
C LEU A 54 20.33 -5.11 0.43
N ARG A 55 21.21 -6.12 0.37
CA ARG A 55 22.65 -5.96 0.62
C ARG A 55 23.38 -5.77 -0.70
N LEU A 56 24.05 -4.63 -0.85
CA LEU A 56 24.91 -4.30 -1.98
C LEU A 56 26.37 -4.45 -1.53
N GLN A 57 26.95 -5.61 -1.85
CA GLN A 57 28.28 -5.97 -1.40
C GLN A 57 29.34 -5.01 -1.95
N GLY A 58 30.21 -4.50 -1.08
CA GLY A 58 31.31 -3.61 -1.45
C GLY A 58 30.87 -2.23 -1.98
N GLN A 59 29.61 -1.84 -1.75
CA GLN A 59 29.10 -0.50 -2.09
C GLN A 59 29.06 0.45 -0.89
N GLY A 60 29.55 0.03 0.27
CA GLY A 60 29.66 0.85 1.46
C GLY A 60 30.94 1.69 1.49
N ASN A 61 31.25 2.23 2.66
CA ASN A 61 32.41 3.12 2.83
C ASN A 61 33.74 2.38 2.61
N ALA A 62 34.76 3.13 2.19
CA ALA A 62 36.12 2.63 2.07
C ALA A 62 36.63 2.11 3.43
N GLY A 63 37.28 0.94 3.41
CA GLY A 63 37.91 0.38 4.59
C GLY A 63 39.13 1.18 5.02
N LEU A 64 39.44 1.13 6.32
CA LEU A 64 40.62 1.78 6.86
C LEU A 64 41.87 0.91 6.61
N ARG A 65 43.01 1.54 6.32
CA ARG A 65 44.34 0.89 6.26
C ARG A 65 44.41 -0.33 5.33
N GLY A 66 43.77 -0.25 4.16
CA GLY A 66 43.75 -1.36 3.19
C GLY A 66 42.70 -2.43 3.48
N GLY A 67 41.84 -2.23 4.48
CA GLY A 67 40.66 -3.07 4.69
C GLY A 67 39.66 -3.00 3.52
N PRO A 68 38.83 -4.04 3.34
CA PRO A 68 37.83 -4.06 2.29
C PRO A 68 36.78 -2.96 2.50
N GLN A 69 36.08 -2.61 1.43
CA GLN A 69 34.93 -1.72 1.51
C GLN A 69 33.80 -2.38 2.32
N GLY A 70 33.04 -1.56 3.03
CA GLY A 70 31.80 -2.00 3.67
C GLY A 70 30.71 -2.31 2.66
N ASP A 71 29.53 -2.66 3.17
CA ASP A 71 28.35 -2.91 2.36
C ASP A 71 27.32 -1.79 2.51
N LEU A 72 26.53 -1.57 1.47
CA LEU A 72 25.37 -0.70 1.51
C LEU A 72 24.11 -1.54 1.73
N TYR A 73 23.37 -1.22 2.79
CA TYR A 73 22.08 -1.83 3.08
C TYR A 73 20.97 -0.85 2.67
N VAL A 74 20.07 -1.32 1.81
CA VAL A 74 18.88 -0.57 1.39
C VAL A 74 17.66 -1.23 1.99
N VAL A 75 16.85 -0.47 2.71
CA VAL A 75 15.57 -0.94 3.27
C VAL A 75 14.44 -0.39 2.40
N VAL A 76 13.62 -1.29 1.86
CA VAL A 76 12.48 -0.92 1.01
C VAL A 76 11.28 -0.58 1.90
N PHE A 77 10.60 0.53 1.58
CA PHE A 77 9.31 0.89 2.16
C PHE A 77 8.31 1.14 1.04
N VAL A 78 7.22 0.37 1.03
CA VAL A 78 6.15 0.50 0.05
C VAL A 78 5.27 1.68 0.46
N ARG A 79 5.08 2.62 -0.46
CA ARG A 79 4.16 3.74 -0.26
C ARG A 79 2.72 3.24 -0.29
N GLN A 80 1.88 3.81 0.58
CA GLN A 80 0.44 3.55 0.54
C GLN A 80 -0.14 4.00 -0.80
N HIS A 81 -1.09 3.23 -1.30
CA HIS A 81 -1.76 3.50 -2.57
C HIS A 81 -3.23 3.88 -2.30
N GLU A 82 -3.75 4.85 -3.03
CA GLU A 82 -5.10 5.40 -2.79
C GLU A 82 -6.23 4.37 -2.96
N ARG A 83 -6.03 3.41 -3.88
CA ARG A 83 -7.04 2.41 -4.23
C ARG A 83 -6.76 1.00 -3.72
N PHE A 84 -5.51 0.70 -3.37
CA PHE A 84 -5.10 -0.66 -3.07
C PHE A 84 -4.50 -0.74 -1.68
N GLN A 85 -4.98 -1.71 -0.92
CA GLN A 85 -4.34 -2.10 0.32
C GLN A 85 -3.65 -3.44 0.11
N ARG A 86 -2.33 -3.47 0.32
CA ARG A 86 -1.55 -4.71 0.22
C ARG A 86 -1.61 -5.45 1.56
N GLN A 87 -1.91 -6.75 1.52
CA GLN A 87 -1.82 -7.65 2.65
C GLN A 87 -0.97 -8.87 2.27
N GLY A 88 0.32 -8.83 2.60
CA GLY A 88 1.27 -9.84 2.16
C GLY A 88 1.39 -9.86 0.63
N ASP A 89 1.01 -10.97 0.01
CA ASP A 89 1.01 -11.12 -1.45
C ASP A 89 -0.35 -10.77 -2.08
N ASP A 90 -1.39 -10.53 -1.28
CA ASP A 90 -2.73 -10.22 -1.76
C ASP A 90 -2.98 -8.71 -1.84
N LEU A 91 -3.91 -8.32 -2.72
CA LEU A 91 -4.36 -6.94 -2.89
C LEU A 91 -5.84 -6.82 -2.57
N ILE A 92 -6.19 -5.87 -1.71
CA ILE A 92 -7.57 -5.52 -1.39
C ILE A 92 -7.94 -4.25 -2.17
N LEU A 93 -9.09 -4.29 -2.82
CA LEU A 93 -9.68 -3.18 -3.55
C LEU A 93 -11.15 -3.05 -3.17
N ASP A 94 -11.58 -1.83 -2.84
CA ASP A 94 -13.00 -1.53 -2.67
C ASP A 94 -13.60 -1.13 -4.02
N GLN A 95 -14.52 -1.95 -4.54
CA GLN A 95 -15.21 -1.70 -5.81
C GLN A 95 -16.65 -1.31 -5.55
N VAL A 96 -17.03 -0.14 -6.06
CA VAL A 96 -18.42 0.32 -5.97
C VAL A 96 -19.21 -0.20 -7.17
N VAL A 97 -20.34 -0.86 -6.89
CA VAL A 97 -21.29 -1.37 -7.90
C VAL A 97 -22.67 -0.72 -7.70
N SER A 98 -23.49 -0.69 -8.74
CA SER A 98 -24.87 -0.18 -8.62
C SER A 98 -25.78 -1.23 -7.96
N PHE A 99 -26.81 -0.77 -7.25
CA PHE A 99 -27.83 -1.67 -6.67
C PHE A 99 -28.44 -2.64 -7.70
N PRO A 100 -28.87 -2.21 -8.91
CA PRO A 100 -29.44 -3.14 -9.88
C PRO A 100 -28.46 -4.24 -10.32
N LEU A 101 -27.18 -3.89 -10.51
CA LEU A 101 -26.14 -4.85 -10.85
C LEU A 101 -25.89 -5.84 -9.71
N ALA A 102 -25.87 -5.38 -8.46
CA ALA A 102 -25.70 -6.26 -7.31
C ALA A 102 -26.89 -7.23 -7.17
N ALA A 103 -28.11 -6.78 -7.47
CA ALA A 103 -29.33 -7.58 -7.41
C ALA A 103 -29.40 -8.62 -8.54
N ILE A 104 -29.24 -8.18 -9.79
CA ILE A 104 -29.45 -9.02 -11.00
C ILE A 104 -28.19 -9.81 -11.37
N GLY A 105 -27.02 -9.34 -10.94
CA GLY A 105 -25.73 -9.84 -11.38
C GLY A 105 -25.33 -9.29 -12.74
N GLY A 106 -24.09 -9.58 -13.15
CA GLY A 106 -23.52 -9.13 -14.41
C GLY A 106 -22.01 -9.07 -14.34
N THR A 107 -21.39 -8.35 -15.26
CA THR A 107 -19.94 -8.22 -15.36
C THR A 107 -19.50 -6.78 -15.16
N VAL A 108 -18.38 -6.57 -14.46
CA VAL A 108 -17.77 -5.25 -14.31
C VAL A 108 -16.29 -5.30 -14.64
N VAL A 109 -15.79 -4.17 -15.14
CA VAL A 109 -14.35 -3.96 -15.33
C VAL A 109 -13.78 -3.35 -14.05
N VAL A 110 -12.84 -4.08 -13.46
CA VAL A 110 -12.07 -3.68 -12.29
C VAL A 110 -10.68 -3.25 -12.74
N LYS A 111 -10.23 -2.07 -12.29
CA LYS A 111 -8.88 -1.60 -12.59
C LYS A 111 -7.90 -2.26 -11.63
N GLY A 112 -7.19 -3.29 -12.09
CA GLY A 112 -6.11 -3.95 -11.37
C GLY A 112 -4.80 -3.16 -11.42
N ILE A 113 -3.74 -3.74 -10.84
CA ILE A 113 -2.42 -3.11 -10.78
C ILE A 113 -1.68 -3.13 -12.13
N ASP A 114 -1.93 -4.14 -12.96
CA ASP A 114 -1.29 -4.32 -14.27
C ASP A 114 -2.22 -4.01 -15.46
N GLY A 115 -3.44 -3.52 -15.19
CA GLY A 115 -4.43 -3.26 -16.23
C GLY A 115 -5.85 -3.57 -15.81
N GLU A 116 -6.75 -3.56 -16.78
CA GLU A 116 -8.17 -3.82 -16.57
C GLU A 116 -8.46 -5.33 -16.50
N LEU A 117 -9.39 -5.70 -15.63
CA LEU A 117 -9.78 -7.09 -15.37
C LEU A 117 -11.31 -7.16 -15.39
N GLU A 118 -11.85 -8.13 -16.12
CA GLU A 118 -13.27 -8.45 -16.00
C GLU A 118 -13.53 -9.29 -14.75
N MET A 119 -14.60 -8.95 -14.03
CA MET A 119 -15.06 -9.64 -12.84
C MET A 119 -16.56 -9.85 -12.93
N ASP A 120 -16.97 -11.11 -12.76
CA ASP A 120 -18.37 -11.48 -12.61
C ASP A 120 -18.87 -11.09 -11.22
N VAL A 121 -20.01 -10.41 -11.18
CA VAL A 121 -20.77 -10.09 -9.98
C VAL A 121 -21.98 -11.03 -9.96
N PRO A 122 -22.02 -12.02 -9.05
CA PRO A 122 -23.17 -12.90 -8.93
C PRO A 122 -24.46 -12.14 -8.60
N ALA A 123 -25.60 -12.64 -9.07
CA ALA A 123 -26.90 -12.12 -8.64
C ALA A 123 -27.06 -12.23 -7.11
N GLY A 124 -27.69 -11.23 -6.50
CA GLY A 124 -27.85 -11.16 -5.05
C GLY A 124 -26.56 -10.86 -4.27
N THR A 125 -25.54 -10.28 -4.92
CA THR A 125 -24.30 -9.88 -4.24
C THR A 125 -24.59 -8.86 -3.14
N GLN A 126 -24.22 -9.19 -1.91
CA GLN A 126 -24.46 -8.34 -0.74
C GLN A 126 -23.38 -7.25 -0.58
N PRO A 127 -23.72 -6.09 0.00
CA PRO A 127 -22.72 -5.11 0.43
C PRO A 127 -21.71 -5.75 1.39
N GLY A 128 -20.42 -5.44 1.19
CA GLY A 128 -19.31 -6.00 1.96
C GLY A 128 -18.85 -7.38 1.48
N ALA A 129 -19.53 -8.02 0.52
CA ALA A 129 -19.09 -9.28 -0.06
C ALA A 129 -17.67 -9.13 -0.65
N VAL A 130 -16.86 -10.19 -0.51
CA VAL A 130 -15.49 -10.21 -1.04
C VAL A 130 -15.42 -11.21 -2.20
N LEU A 131 -15.26 -10.68 -3.40
CA LEU A 131 -15.05 -11.46 -4.61
C LEU A 131 -13.55 -11.63 -4.84
N ARG A 132 -13.12 -12.86 -5.20
CA ARG A 132 -11.70 -13.19 -5.30
C ARG A 132 -11.28 -13.45 -6.74
N LEU A 133 -10.39 -12.61 -7.25
CA LEU A 133 -9.74 -12.79 -8.55
C LEU A 133 -8.38 -13.48 -8.36
N ARG A 134 -8.34 -14.77 -8.71
CA ARG A 134 -7.17 -15.63 -8.49
C ARG A 134 -5.96 -15.17 -9.31
N GLY A 135 -4.79 -15.11 -8.68
CA GLY A 135 -3.53 -14.79 -9.34
C GLY A 135 -3.41 -13.34 -9.82
N LYS A 136 -4.29 -12.44 -9.36
CA LYS A 136 -4.30 -11.01 -9.73
C LYS A 136 -3.73 -10.10 -8.63
N GLY A 137 -3.15 -10.67 -7.57
CA GLY A 137 -2.46 -9.96 -6.49
C GLY A 137 -0.98 -9.67 -6.81
N MET A 138 -0.16 -9.48 -5.78
CA MET A 138 1.28 -9.19 -5.93
C MET A 138 2.09 -10.43 -6.33
N PRO A 139 3.20 -10.27 -7.07
CA PRO A 139 4.17 -11.34 -7.28
C PRO A 139 4.76 -11.81 -5.95
N ARG A 140 4.99 -13.12 -5.82
CA ARG A 140 5.63 -13.67 -4.62
C ARG A 140 7.15 -13.53 -4.73
N LEU A 141 7.80 -13.03 -3.67
CA LEU A 141 9.25 -12.78 -3.71
C LEU A 141 10.10 -14.06 -3.74
N ARG A 142 9.67 -15.11 -3.03
CA ARG A 142 10.44 -16.35 -2.82
C ARG A 142 9.84 -17.59 -3.51
N SER A 143 8.76 -17.43 -4.26
CA SER A 143 8.09 -18.55 -4.93
C SER A 143 7.54 -18.11 -6.29
N LYS A 144 7.23 -19.08 -7.14
CA LYS A 144 6.56 -18.79 -8.41
C LYS A 144 5.09 -18.43 -8.16
N GLY A 145 4.57 -17.54 -8.99
CA GLY A 145 3.16 -17.15 -8.99
C GLY A 145 2.90 -15.82 -8.29
N ARG A 146 1.61 -15.56 -8.06
CA ARG A 146 1.07 -14.32 -7.51
C ARG A 146 0.08 -14.63 -6.39
N GLY A 147 -0.14 -13.67 -5.50
CA GLY A 147 -1.31 -13.68 -4.64
C GLY A 147 -2.60 -13.38 -5.43
N ASP A 148 -3.67 -13.19 -4.69
CA ASP A 148 -5.00 -12.94 -5.22
C ASP A 148 -5.39 -11.46 -5.05
N MET A 149 -6.37 -11.02 -5.83
CA MET A 149 -7.04 -9.74 -5.59
C MET A 149 -8.39 -9.99 -4.93
N LEU A 150 -8.60 -9.38 -3.78
CA LEU A 150 -9.80 -9.42 -2.97
C LEU A 150 -10.58 -8.13 -3.20
N VAL A 151 -11.67 -8.24 -3.96
CA VAL A 151 -12.52 -7.11 -4.33
C VAL A 151 -13.68 -7.05 -3.35
N ARG A 152 -13.66 -6.06 -2.45
CA ARG A 152 -14.76 -5.80 -1.51
C ARG A 152 -15.82 -4.96 -2.20
N ILE A 153 -17.04 -5.46 -2.23
CA ILE A 153 -18.14 -4.83 -2.94
C ILE A 153 -18.83 -3.81 -2.04
N SER A 154 -18.90 -2.57 -2.52
CA SER A 154 -19.72 -1.51 -1.93
C SER A 154 -20.89 -1.22 -2.87
N VAL A 155 -22.13 -1.35 -2.38
CA VAL A 155 -23.31 -1.09 -3.22
C VAL A 155 -23.71 0.37 -3.09
N ARG A 156 -23.76 1.08 -4.22
CA ARG A 156 -24.23 2.46 -4.28
C ARG A 156 -25.74 2.49 -4.44
N VAL A 157 -26.43 3.01 -3.42
CA VAL A 157 -27.84 3.37 -3.49
C VAL A 157 -27.95 4.83 -3.95
N PRO A 158 -28.67 5.13 -5.05
CA PRO A 158 -28.83 6.50 -5.55
C PRO A 158 -29.59 7.38 -4.56
N THR A 159 -29.10 8.60 -4.31
CA THR A 159 -29.72 9.57 -3.38
C THR A 159 -30.70 10.52 -4.07
N LYS A 160 -30.59 10.68 -5.39
CA LYS A 160 -31.47 11.52 -6.20
C LYS A 160 -32.10 10.64 -7.28
N LEU A 161 -33.43 10.67 -7.34
CA LEU A 161 -34.23 9.86 -8.25
C LEU A 161 -35.27 10.74 -8.94
N THR A 162 -35.42 10.54 -10.24
CA THR A 162 -36.50 11.10 -11.06
C THR A 162 -37.85 10.48 -10.67
N SER A 163 -38.96 11.11 -11.07
CA SER A 163 -40.31 10.58 -10.81
C SER A 163 -40.48 9.17 -11.37
N ARG A 164 -39.95 8.91 -12.58
CA ARG A 164 -40.01 7.61 -13.24
C ARG A 164 -39.20 6.55 -12.50
N GLU A 165 -37.99 6.85 -12.05
CA GLU A 165 -37.17 5.88 -11.30
C GLU A 165 -37.81 5.52 -9.95
N LYS A 166 -38.43 6.50 -9.26
CA LYS A 166 -39.18 6.23 -8.03
C LYS A 166 -40.38 5.32 -8.28
N GLU A 167 -41.10 5.52 -9.38
CA GLU A 167 -42.22 4.67 -9.75
C GLU A 167 -41.78 3.22 -9.98
N VAL A 168 -40.73 3.01 -10.77
CA VAL A 168 -40.17 1.66 -11.02
C VAL A 168 -39.72 0.99 -9.72
N LEU A 169 -39.06 1.71 -8.81
CA LEU A 169 -38.66 1.15 -7.52
C LEU A 169 -39.85 0.82 -6.62
N ARG A 170 -40.94 1.59 -6.68
CA ARG A 170 -42.18 1.27 -5.96
C ARG A 170 -42.85 0.03 -6.50
N GLU A 171 -42.86 -0.14 -7.82
CA GLU A 171 -43.37 -1.36 -8.43
C GLU A 171 -42.54 -2.58 -8.04
N LEU A 172 -41.21 -2.45 -8.02
CA LEU A 172 -40.32 -3.52 -7.55
C LEU A 172 -40.65 -3.93 -6.12
N GLY A 173 -40.80 -2.98 -5.19
CA GLY A 173 -41.09 -3.32 -3.79
C GLY A 173 -42.47 -3.93 -3.55
N LYS A 174 -43.41 -3.89 -4.51
CA LYS A 174 -44.66 -4.67 -4.41
C LYS A 174 -44.40 -6.17 -4.45
N PHE A 175 -43.33 -6.61 -5.09
CA PHE A 175 -42.93 -8.01 -5.16
C PHE A 175 -42.15 -8.46 -3.91
N ASP A 176 -41.38 -7.56 -3.31
CA ASP A 176 -40.49 -7.86 -2.18
C ASP A 176 -41.23 -7.99 -0.83
N GLY A 177 -42.54 -7.71 -0.78
CA GLY A 177 -43.38 -7.89 0.41
C GLY A 177 -43.10 -6.92 1.56
N GLU A 178 -42.06 -6.09 1.46
CA GLU A 178 -41.74 -5.04 2.41
C GLU A 178 -42.53 -3.76 2.07
N PRO A 179 -43.45 -3.31 2.93
CA PRO A 179 -44.17 -2.07 2.68
C PRO A 179 -43.16 -0.91 2.73
N PHE A 180 -43.09 -0.12 1.65
CA PHE A 180 -42.51 1.22 1.76
C PHE A 180 -43.25 1.94 2.87
N ALA A 181 -42.56 2.27 3.96
CA ALA A 181 -43.15 2.97 5.09
C ALA A 181 -43.89 4.20 4.57
N ASP A 182 -45.21 4.17 4.68
CA ASP A 182 -46.10 5.10 4.02
C ASP A 182 -45.82 6.51 4.56
N THR A 183 -45.11 7.32 3.79
CA THR A 183 -44.80 8.70 4.15
C THR A 183 -46.02 9.61 3.91
N ARG A 184 -47.23 9.05 3.80
CA ARG A 184 -48.49 9.80 3.78
C ARG A 184 -48.95 10.30 5.16
N SER A 185 -48.15 10.17 6.22
CA SER A 185 -48.64 10.54 7.57
C SER A 185 -48.27 11.94 8.08
N PHE A 186 -47.44 12.74 7.39
CA PHE A 186 -47.02 14.06 7.91
C PHE A 186 -47.73 15.26 7.29
N PHE A 187 -47.80 15.36 5.95
CA PHE A 187 -48.42 16.51 5.28
C PHE A 187 -49.94 16.42 5.16
N ASP A 188 -50.51 15.20 5.11
CA ASP A 188 -51.97 15.03 5.10
C ASP A 188 -52.60 15.29 6.49
N ARG A 189 -51.82 15.15 7.58
CA ARG A 189 -52.24 15.59 8.93
C ARG A 189 -52.25 17.11 9.07
N LEU A 190 -51.34 17.82 8.42
CA LEU A 190 -51.25 19.29 8.48
C LEU A 190 -52.35 19.99 7.66
N ARG A 191 -52.90 19.35 6.62
CA ARG A 191 -54.04 19.88 5.86
C ARG A 191 -55.41 19.55 6.47
N GLY A 192 -55.45 18.79 7.56
CA GLY A 192 -56.69 18.41 8.26
C GLY A 192 -57.02 19.25 9.51
N VAL A 193 -56.23 20.27 9.86
CA VAL A 193 -56.38 21.00 11.13
C VAL A 193 -56.89 22.45 10.98
N ASP A 194 -56.80 23.07 9.80
CA ASP A 194 -57.25 24.47 9.63
C ASP A 194 -58.53 24.55 8.81
N GLY A 195 -59.65 24.19 9.44
CA GLY A 195 -60.96 24.22 8.79
C GLY A 195 -62.13 23.93 9.73
N GLY A 196 -62.26 24.69 10.83
CA GLY A 196 -63.56 24.78 11.51
C GLY A 196 -63.51 25.05 13.00
N SER A 197 -63.75 26.30 13.40
CA SER A 197 -64.99 26.69 14.11
C SER A 197 -64.78 27.88 15.06
N LYS A 198 -65.62 28.90 14.83
CA LYS A 198 -65.95 30.10 15.64
C LYS A 198 -65.00 31.29 15.59
#